data_AF-A0A3B1KIG2-F1
#
_entry.id   AF-A0A3B1KIG2-F1
#
_cell.length_a   1.000
_cell.length_b   1.000
_cell.length_c   1.000
_cell.angle_alpha   90.00
_cell.angle_beta   90.00
_cell.angle_gamma   90.00
#
_symmetry.space_group_name_H-M   'P 1'
#
loop_
_entity.id
_entity.type
_entity.pdbx_description
1 polymer ?
#
loop_
_entity_poly.entity_id
_entity_poly.type
_entity_poly.pdbx_seq_one_letter_code
_entity_poly.pdbx_strand_id
1 'polypeptide(L)'
;MAVELRPGVKYGTVLSVAAVLLALWLRLPQSGLDERLDTVLSSLLRAERKVGMNNIARPRVAIGFGGCVDIIVDGVTLLNKIGLQPTDQPIHHDYIENAEQLAQSFAYFFAPGAASERFVMNDTLFSQLVEASRELPGNRWSIGGNAPVMAGRMASEGCDVLLGGSFSTDFNDVLSEHITVAGNTLDEPDIHLILEYPTGASWGQYTSRRANRYIVHSDDHNPYLDSMEEFEKKLLSFNPDLLVVGGLQMMDNFPFKQGEREALLTHLARILSSASPQTSVHFEMASFVDEDLLLDLLGFVLPHADSLGMNEQELPNLLSLFRGSNVTVLSDPNPRVATVLDQMRELYRIVNQRQRETSTGRPLTRLHVHTLAFQAMIVTHGSQWKNTMSAVAKASLTANRHVCGSADIDTSKARLIMDESFSISRREGSQRIPLQESRPVSCWAEDDYEICVAPVLVCTEVYQTAGGGDNISAAGLVLQI
;
A
#
# COMPACT_ATOMS: atom_id res chain seq x y z
N MET A 1 -10.62 -41.03 -70.10
CA MET A 1 -11.69 -40.92 -69.07
C MET A 1 -11.08 -41.38 -67.75
N ALA A 2 -11.14 -40.70 -66.62
CA ALA A 2 -11.62 -39.37 -66.26
C ALA A 2 -10.83 -38.99 -64.99
N VAL A 3 -10.44 -37.73 -64.84
CA VAL A 3 -9.82 -37.20 -63.63
C VAL A 3 -10.95 -36.72 -62.72
N GLU A 4 -11.09 -37.34 -61.55
CA GLU A 4 -11.99 -36.87 -60.49
C GLU A 4 -11.42 -35.62 -59.82
N LEU A 5 -12.17 -34.52 -59.88
CA LEU A 5 -11.93 -33.29 -59.13
C LEU A 5 -12.79 -33.28 -57.86
N ARG A 6 -12.14 -32.94 -56.73
CA ARG A 6 -12.67 -32.93 -55.36
C ARG A 6 -13.84 -31.95 -55.17
N PRO A 7 -14.76 -32.22 -54.22
CA PRO A 7 -15.96 -31.40 -54.00
C PRO A 7 -15.65 -30.08 -53.29
N GLY A 8 -16.31 -29.03 -53.76
CA GLY A 8 -16.10 -27.64 -53.36
C GLY A 8 -16.50 -27.30 -51.91
N VAL A 9 -15.86 -26.25 -51.41
CA VAL A 9 -16.14 -25.59 -50.14
C VAL A 9 -17.61 -25.19 -50.09
N LYS A 10 -18.32 -25.63 -49.05
CA LYS A 10 -19.74 -25.29 -48.84
C LYS A 10 -19.87 -23.78 -48.60
N TYR A 11 -20.80 -23.12 -49.29
CA TYR A 11 -21.07 -21.68 -49.18
C TYR A 11 -21.21 -21.17 -47.72
N GLY A 12 -21.65 -22.02 -46.79
CA GLY A 12 -21.70 -21.69 -45.36
C GLY A 12 -20.33 -21.42 -44.73
N THR A 13 -19.27 -22.12 -45.14
CA THR A 13 -17.90 -21.92 -44.61
C THR A 13 -17.34 -20.58 -45.05
N VAL A 14 -17.63 -20.16 -46.29
CA VAL A 14 -17.23 -18.85 -46.81
C VAL A 14 -17.95 -17.72 -46.08
N LEU A 15 -19.25 -17.90 -45.80
CA LEU A 15 -20.05 -16.96 -45.01
C LEU A 15 -19.56 -16.84 -43.56
N SER A 16 -19.18 -17.94 -42.91
CA SER A 16 -18.62 -17.90 -41.56
C SER A 16 -17.26 -17.21 -41.52
N VAL A 17 -16.38 -17.49 -42.48
CA VAL A 17 -15.08 -16.81 -42.59
C VAL A 17 -15.26 -15.33 -42.90
N ALA A 18 -16.19 -14.97 -43.79
CA ALA A 18 -16.51 -13.58 -44.10
C ALA A 18 -17.08 -12.86 -42.87
N ALA A 19 -17.94 -13.51 -42.07
CA ALA A 19 -18.46 -12.94 -40.83
C ALA A 19 -17.37 -12.75 -39.76
N VAL A 20 -16.41 -13.69 -39.64
CA VAL A 20 -15.25 -13.55 -38.75
C VAL A 20 -14.32 -12.44 -39.22
N LEU A 21 -14.03 -12.35 -40.52
CA LEU A 21 -13.22 -11.28 -41.09
C LEU A 21 -13.92 -9.92 -40.98
N LEU A 22 -15.24 -9.87 -41.18
CA LEU A 22 -16.04 -8.67 -40.98
C LEU A 22 -16.09 -8.29 -39.50
N ALA A 23 -16.15 -9.24 -38.57
CA ALA A 23 -16.07 -8.98 -37.12
C ALA A 23 -14.67 -8.51 -36.69
N LEU A 24 -13.60 -9.02 -37.31
CA LEU A 24 -12.24 -8.54 -37.12
C LEU A 24 -12.03 -7.16 -37.75
N TRP A 25 -12.72 -6.86 -38.85
CA TRP A 25 -12.66 -5.56 -39.54
C TRP A 25 -13.55 -4.49 -38.88
N LEU A 26 -14.71 -4.90 -38.33
CA LEU A 26 -15.64 -4.08 -37.55
C LEU A 26 -15.28 -4.05 -36.05
N ARG A 27 -14.21 -4.72 -35.61
CA ARG A 27 -13.54 -4.36 -34.37
C ARG A 27 -13.05 -2.93 -34.56
N LEU A 28 -13.91 -1.99 -34.15
CA LEU A 28 -13.59 -0.59 -34.00
C LEU A 28 -12.20 -0.49 -33.34
N PRO A 29 -11.30 0.34 -33.87
CA PRO A 29 -10.00 0.51 -33.26
C PRO A 29 -10.20 0.89 -31.78
N GLN A 30 -9.34 0.36 -30.92
CA GLN A 30 -9.23 0.74 -29.50
C GLN A 30 -8.99 2.25 -29.29
N SER A 31 -8.80 3.01 -30.38
CA SER A 31 -8.45 4.43 -30.43
C SER A 31 -9.30 5.34 -29.53
N GLY A 32 -10.59 5.08 -29.34
CA GLY A 32 -11.43 5.92 -28.48
C GLY A 32 -11.22 5.69 -26.97
N LEU A 33 -10.92 4.46 -26.56
CA LEU A 33 -10.55 4.13 -25.18
C LEU A 33 -9.12 4.61 -24.87
N ASP A 34 -8.24 4.48 -25.86
CA ASP A 34 -6.86 4.97 -25.78
C ASP A 34 -6.84 6.51 -25.66
N GLU A 35 -7.63 7.23 -26.47
CA GLU A 35 -7.76 8.69 -26.42
C GLU A 35 -8.31 9.19 -25.06
N ARG A 36 -9.28 8.46 -24.48
CA ARG A 36 -9.79 8.74 -23.14
C ARG A 36 -8.71 8.57 -22.06
N LEU A 37 -7.97 7.46 -22.09
CA LEU A 37 -6.89 7.21 -21.13
C LEU A 37 -5.78 8.24 -21.25
N ASP A 38 -5.40 8.61 -22.46
CA ASP A 38 -4.40 9.67 -22.74
C ASP A 38 -4.87 11.04 -22.21
N THR A 39 -6.16 11.36 -22.36
CA THR A 39 -6.74 12.60 -21.85
C THR A 39 -6.74 12.64 -20.31
N VAL A 40 -7.08 11.52 -19.67
CA VAL A 40 -7.02 11.37 -18.21
C VAL A 40 -5.58 11.50 -17.72
N LEU A 41 -4.65 10.76 -18.33
CA LEU A 41 -3.22 10.78 -17.98
C LEU A 41 -2.64 12.18 -18.10
N SER A 42 -2.81 12.83 -19.26
CA SER A 42 -2.30 14.19 -19.49
C SER A 42 -2.88 15.21 -18.49
N SER A 43 -4.14 15.05 -18.11
CA SER A 43 -4.79 15.91 -17.13
C SER A 43 -4.33 15.66 -15.68
N LEU A 44 -4.06 14.41 -15.31
CA LEU A 44 -3.43 14.06 -14.03
C LEU A 44 -1.99 14.58 -13.94
N LEU A 45 -1.18 14.39 -14.99
CA LEU A 45 0.19 14.93 -15.07
C LEU A 45 0.19 16.46 -14.97
N ARG A 46 -0.78 17.13 -15.60
CA ARG A 46 -0.95 18.58 -15.45
C ARG A 46 -1.32 18.97 -14.02
N ALA A 47 -2.13 18.18 -13.32
CA ALA A 47 -2.48 18.42 -11.92
C ALA A 47 -1.28 18.23 -10.98
N GLU A 48 -0.50 17.17 -11.17
CA GLU A 48 0.77 16.91 -10.48
C GLU A 48 1.74 18.08 -10.64
N ARG A 49 1.96 18.55 -11.88
CA ARG A 49 2.94 19.61 -12.20
C ARG A 49 2.52 21.02 -11.78
N LYS A 50 1.31 21.24 -11.24
CA LYS A 50 0.90 22.57 -10.75
C LYS A 50 1.74 23.04 -9.55
N VAL A 51 2.31 22.09 -8.82
CA VAL A 51 3.12 22.34 -7.63
C VAL A 51 4.46 21.67 -7.86
N GLY A 52 5.52 22.46 -7.80
CA GLY A 52 6.89 21.98 -7.86
C GLY A 52 7.51 21.92 -6.47
N MET A 53 8.49 21.06 -6.29
CA MET A 53 9.32 21.03 -5.09
C MET A 53 10.35 22.15 -5.13
N ASN A 54 10.59 22.78 -3.99
CA ASN A 54 11.63 23.80 -3.87
C ASN A 54 12.99 23.12 -3.68
N ASN A 55 13.77 23.02 -4.76
CA ASN A 55 15.08 22.37 -4.72
C ASN A 55 16.14 23.13 -3.89
N ILE A 56 15.84 24.35 -3.42
CA ILE A 56 16.75 25.17 -2.59
C ILE A 56 16.48 24.92 -1.09
N ALA A 57 15.22 24.71 -0.71
CA ALA A 57 14.81 24.42 0.66
C ALA A 57 14.06 23.09 0.67
N ARG A 58 14.82 22.00 0.81
CA ARG A 58 14.32 20.62 0.86
C ARG A 58 13.55 20.41 2.17
N PRO A 59 12.30 19.96 2.14
CA PRO A 59 11.58 19.59 3.36
C PRO A 59 12.32 18.48 4.10
N ARG A 60 12.35 18.59 5.44
CA ARG A 60 13.00 17.61 6.32
C ARG A 60 11.97 16.65 6.85
N VAL A 61 12.10 15.38 6.52
CA VAL A 61 11.19 14.33 6.98
C VAL A 61 11.91 13.36 7.89
N ALA A 62 11.43 13.21 9.11
CA ALA A 62 11.87 12.14 10.00
C ALA A 62 10.87 10.99 9.85
N ILE A 63 11.35 9.76 9.63
CA ILE A 63 10.51 8.60 9.40
C ILE A 63 11.07 7.37 10.10
N GLY A 64 10.20 6.66 10.81
CA GLY A 64 10.49 5.35 11.40
C GLY A 64 9.22 4.49 11.44
N PHE A 65 9.26 3.21 11.77
CA PHE A 65 10.44 2.43 12.10
C PHE A 65 10.55 1.19 11.23
N GLY A 66 11.72 0.57 11.32
CA GLY A 66 11.98 -0.73 10.77
C GLY A 66 12.69 -0.67 9.42
N GLY A 67 13.10 -1.84 8.98
CA GLY A 67 13.81 -2.04 7.74
C GLY A 67 14.21 -3.48 7.57
N CYS A 68 14.10 -3.96 6.34
CA CYS A 68 14.41 -5.34 6.01
C CYS A 68 14.93 -5.44 4.58
N VAL A 69 15.39 -6.63 4.24
CA VAL A 69 15.70 -7.03 2.88
C VAL A 69 14.57 -7.90 2.36
N ASP A 70 13.87 -7.42 1.34
CA ASP A 70 12.83 -8.18 0.66
C ASP A 70 13.46 -9.11 -0.37
N ILE A 71 13.15 -10.40 -0.26
CA ILE A 71 13.39 -11.39 -1.30
C ILE A 71 12.06 -11.72 -1.97
N ILE A 72 11.90 -11.26 -3.20
CA ILE A 72 10.67 -11.41 -3.98
C ILE A 72 10.80 -12.62 -4.91
N VAL A 73 9.86 -13.56 -4.82
CA VAL A 73 9.83 -14.80 -5.60
C VAL A 73 8.41 -15.20 -5.98
N ASP A 74 8.28 -16.07 -6.99
CA ASP A 74 7.01 -16.75 -7.28
C ASP A 74 6.66 -17.71 -6.12
N GLY A 75 5.57 -17.39 -5.43
CA GLY A 75 5.16 -18.09 -4.21
C GLY A 75 4.89 -19.57 -4.45
N VAL A 76 4.15 -19.90 -5.52
CA VAL A 76 3.80 -21.29 -5.85
C VAL A 76 5.06 -22.11 -6.15
N THR A 77 5.99 -21.53 -6.89
CA THR A 77 7.28 -22.16 -7.22
C THR A 77 8.12 -22.40 -5.97
N LEU A 78 8.18 -21.43 -5.05
CA LEU A 78 8.90 -21.59 -3.77
C LEU A 78 8.30 -22.73 -2.94
N LEU A 79 6.98 -22.71 -2.72
CA LEU A 79 6.31 -23.73 -1.92
C LEU A 79 6.49 -25.13 -2.52
N ASN A 80 6.42 -25.26 -3.85
CA ASN A 80 6.69 -26.53 -4.53
C ASN A 80 8.16 -26.96 -4.40
N LYS A 81 9.12 -26.03 -4.47
CA LYS A 81 10.55 -26.32 -4.34
C LYS A 81 10.91 -26.90 -2.98
N ILE A 82 10.31 -26.38 -1.90
CA ILE A 82 10.50 -26.93 -0.55
C ILE A 82 9.66 -28.20 -0.28
N GLY A 83 8.90 -28.67 -1.27
CA GLY A 83 8.06 -29.87 -1.17
C GLY A 83 6.77 -29.66 -0.38
N LEU A 84 6.36 -28.42 -0.12
CA LEU A 84 5.16 -28.12 0.64
C LEU A 84 3.91 -28.47 -0.19
N GLN A 85 3.11 -29.40 0.32
CA GLN A 85 1.90 -29.83 -0.36
C GLN A 85 0.75 -28.86 -0.09
N PRO A 86 -0.11 -28.57 -1.10
CA PRO A 86 -1.36 -27.87 -0.88
C PRO A 86 -2.24 -28.61 0.14
N THR A 87 -2.94 -27.85 0.97
CA THR A 87 -3.93 -28.38 1.92
C THR A 87 -5.34 -28.41 1.31
N ASP A 88 -6.23 -29.21 1.90
CA ASP A 88 -7.68 -29.13 1.64
C ASP A 88 -8.43 -28.26 2.66
N GLN A 89 -7.73 -27.78 3.70
CA GLN A 89 -8.28 -27.02 4.82
C GLN A 89 -7.61 -25.65 4.90
N PRO A 90 -8.09 -24.63 4.17
CA PRO A 90 -7.54 -23.29 4.26
C PRO A 90 -7.94 -22.67 5.61
N ILE A 91 -6.96 -22.39 6.45
CA ILE A 91 -7.15 -21.88 7.81
C ILE A 91 -6.26 -20.65 8.02
N HIS A 92 -6.85 -19.60 8.57
CA HIS A 92 -6.12 -18.44 9.04
C HIS A 92 -5.36 -18.77 10.33
N HIS A 93 -4.06 -18.45 10.35
CA HIS A 93 -3.22 -18.51 11.54
C HIS A 93 -2.63 -17.13 11.82
N ASP A 94 -2.52 -16.80 13.11
CA ASP A 94 -1.95 -15.54 13.60
C ASP A 94 -0.44 -15.49 13.37
N TYR A 95 0.25 -16.62 13.57
CA TYR A 95 1.66 -16.85 13.26
C TYR A 95 1.86 -18.29 12.75
N ILE A 96 3.04 -18.58 12.20
CA ILE A 96 3.38 -19.87 11.57
C ILE A 96 4.41 -20.61 12.41
N GLU A 97 4.02 -21.73 13.01
CA GLU A 97 4.89 -22.61 13.81
C GLU A 97 5.51 -23.74 12.99
N ASN A 98 4.83 -24.14 11.90
CA ASN A 98 5.22 -25.32 11.13
C ASN A 98 4.71 -25.28 9.69
N ALA A 99 5.19 -26.22 8.88
CA ALA A 99 4.87 -26.34 7.47
C ALA A 99 3.36 -26.53 7.19
N GLU A 100 2.64 -27.26 8.05
CA GLU A 100 1.19 -27.45 7.89
C GLU A 100 0.45 -26.12 8.02
N GLN A 101 0.74 -25.34 9.06
CA GLN A 101 0.16 -24.01 9.24
C GLN A 101 0.51 -23.06 8.09
N LEU A 102 1.75 -23.11 7.57
CA LEU A 102 2.15 -22.33 6.40
C LEU A 102 1.26 -22.67 5.18
N ALA A 103 1.04 -23.96 4.91
CA ALA A 103 0.21 -24.39 3.80
C ALA A 103 -1.25 -23.94 3.97
N GLN A 104 -1.79 -24.07 5.17
CA GLN A 104 -3.15 -23.66 5.51
C GLN A 104 -3.34 -22.15 5.38
N SER A 105 -2.41 -21.37 5.92
CA SER A 105 -2.44 -19.91 5.89
C SER A 105 -2.26 -19.39 4.46
N PHE A 106 -1.26 -19.88 3.71
CA PHE A 106 -1.10 -19.49 2.31
C PHE A 106 -2.35 -19.79 1.48
N ALA A 107 -2.94 -20.99 1.60
CA ALA A 107 -4.16 -21.35 0.87
C ALA A 107 -5.34 -20.41 1.20
N TYR A 108 -5.48 -19.99 2.46
CA TYR A 108 -6.53 -19.08 2.92
C TYR A 108 -6.50 -17.72 2.19
N PHE A 109 -5.31 -17.14 2.00
CA PHE A 109 -5.14 -15.84 1.32
C PHE A 109 -4.97 -15.95 -0.19
N PHE A 110 -4.39 -17.05 -0.68
CA PHE A 110 -4.08 -17.26 -2.09
C PHE A 110 -5.33 -17.28 -2.98
N ALA A 111 -6.36 -18.04 -2.59
CA ALA A 111 -7.59 -18.19 -3.37
C ALA A 111 -8.36 -16.86 -3.58
N PRO A 112 -8.66 -16.05 -2.55
CA PRO A 112 -9.24 -14.72 -2.74
C PRO A 112 -8.25 -13.73 -3.37
N GLY A 113 -6.95 -14.06 -3.38
CA GLY A 113 -5.87 -13.17 -3.81
C GLY A 113 -5.69 -12.03 -2.82
N ALA A 114 -5.81 -12.27 -1.52
CA ALA A 114 -5.68 -11.24 -0.49
C ALA A 114 -4.21 -11.00 -0.10
N ALA A 115 -3.93 -9.78 0.33
CA ALA A 115 -2.64 -9.38 0.87
C ALA A 115 -2.55 -9.86 2.32
N SER A 116 -1.39 -10.39 2.73
CA SER A 116 -1.13 -10.78 4.13
C SER A 116 0.36 -10.83 4.41
N GLU A 117 0.70 -10.82 5.70
CA GLU A 117 2.05 -10.83 6.24
C GLU A 117 2.05 -11.61 7.56
N ARG A 118 2.92 -12.62 7.73
CA ARG A 118 2.91 -13.50 8.90
C ARG A 118 4.31 -13.75 9.47
N PHE A 119 4.40 -13.68 10.80
CA PHE A 119 5.57 -14.10 11.54
C PHE A 119 5.71 -15.63 11.52
N VAL A 120 6.92 -16.11 11.23
CA VAL A 120 7.30 -17.53 11.26
C VAL A 120 8.16 -17.75 12.50
N MET A 121 7.61 -18.45 13.49
CA MET A 121 8.27 -18.73 14.76
C MET A 121 9.36 -19.82 14.63
N ASN A 122 9.31 -20.62 13.56
CA ASN A 122 10.24 -21.72 13.34
C ASN A 122 11.40 -21.30 12.45
N ASP A 123 12.51 -20.90 13.07
CA ASP A 123 13.72 -20.42 12.38
C ASP A 123 14.27 -21.43 11.37
N THR A 124 14.12 -22.73 11.63
CA THR A 124 14.57 -23.77 10.69
C THR A 124 13.71 -23.78 9.43
N LEU A 125 12.39 -23.70 9.57
CA LEU A 125 11.47 -23.60 8.44
C LEU A 125 11.72 -22.30 7.66
N PHE A 126 11.90 -21.18 8.36
CA PHE A 126 12.16 -19.89 7.73
C PHE A 126 13.48 -19.89 6.97
N SER A 127 14.56 -20.40 7.58
CA SER A 127 15.87 -20.55 6.93
C SER A 127 15.79 -21.40 5.67
N GLN A 128 15.04 -22.51 5.69
CA GLN A 128 14.81 -23.35 4.51
C GLN A 128 14.09 -22.60 3.38
N LEU A 129 13.09 -21.77 3.71
CA LEU A 129 12.40 -20.93 2.73
C LEU A 129 13.35 -19.88 2.12
N VAL A 130 14.19 -19.25 2.95
CA VAL A 130 15.17 -18.25 2.48
C VAL A 130 16.24 -18.89 1.59
N GLU A 131 16.82 -20.02 1.98
CA GLU A 131 17.78 -20.74 1.15
C GLU A 131 17.15 -21.16 -0.19
N ALA A 132 15.94 -21.71 -0.15
CA ALA A 132 15.24 -22.11 -1.36
C ALA A 132 14.91 -20.93 -2.27
N SER A 133 14.53 -19.77 -1.72
CA SER A 133 14.20 -18.58 -2.52
C SER A 133 15.41 -18.01 -3.24
N ARG A 134 16.60 -18.03 -2.61
CA ARG A 134 17.88 -17.59 -3.20
C ARG A 134 18.30 -18.42 -4.40
N GLU A 135 17.94 -19.70 -4.42
CA GLU A 135 18.25 -20.61 -5.52
C GLU A 135 17.26 -20.53 -6.70
N LEU A 136 16.13 -19.85 -6.53
CA LEU A 136 15.12 -19.75 -7.60
C LEU A 136 15.56 -18.77 -8.69
N PRO A 137 15.45 -19.14 -9.98
CA PRO A 137 15.69 -18.21 -11.06
C PRO A 137 14.66 -17.08 -11.02
N GLY A 138 15.12 -15.84 -11.20
CA GLY A 138 14.24 -14.67 -11.21
C GLY A 138 13.87 -14.13 -9.82
N ASN A 139 14.50 -14.62 -8.74
CA ASN A 139 14.40 -13.92 -7.45
C ASN A 139 14.92 -12.48 -7.58
N ARG A 140 14.29 -11.57 -6.86
CA ARG A 140 14.66 -10.15 -6.81
C ARG A 140 14.89 -9.75 -5.38
N TRP A 141 15.81 -8.82 -5.20
CA TRP A 141 16.16 -8.26 -3.91
C TRP A 141 15.83 -6.78 -3.92
N SER A 142 15.19 -6.32 -2.87
CA SER A 142 14.88 -4.91 -2.69
C SER A 142 14.98 -4.49 -1.24
N ILE A 143 15.12 -3.18 -1.05
CA ILE A 143 14.94 -2.53 0.24
C ILE A 143 13.47 -2.65 0.63
N GLY A 144 13.22 -3.28 1.77
CA GLY A 144 11.89 -3.52 2.31
C GLY A 144 11.58 -2.72 3.57
N GLY A 145 10.33 -2.84 4.02
CA GLY A 145 9.78 -2.14 5.17
C GLY A 145 9.16 -0.78 4.80
N ASN A 146 8.10 -0.39 5.52
CA ASN A 146 7.37 0.84 5.24
C ASN A 146 8.29 2.07 5.31
N ALA A 147 9.06 2.19 6.39
CA ALA A 147 9.89 3.37 6.63
C ALA A 147 10.99 3.56 5.55
N PRO A 148 11.80 2.54 5.16
CA PRO A 148 12.80 2.69 4.12
C PRO A 148 12.20 2.95 2.74
N VAL A 149 11.06 2.30 2.41
CA VAL A 149 10.38 2.50 1.13
C VAL A 149 9.85 3.94 1.01
N MET A 150 9.18 4.45 2.05
CA MET A 150 8.74 5.83 2.10
C MET A 150 9.93 6.81 2.08
N ALA A 151 11.00 6.53 2.83
CA ALA A 151 12.21 7.35 2.85
C ALA A 151 12.85 7.46 1.47
N GLY A 152 13.00 6.33 0.76
CA GLY A 152 13.50 6.29 -0.61
C GLY A 152 12.65 7.13 -1.56
N ARG A 153 11.32 7.01 -1.47
CA ARG A 153 10.39 7.83 -2.24
C ARG A 153 10.59 9.31 -1.93
N MET A 154 10.56 9.71 -0.66
CA MET A 154 10.68 11.12 -0.27
C MET A 154 12.02 11.74 -0.68
N ALA A 155 13.12 11.01 -0.52
CA ALA A 155 14.44 11.46 -0.94
C ALA A 155 14.50 11.69 -2.47
N SER A 156 13.94 10.76 -3.25
CA SER A 156 13.86 10.89 -4.72
C SER A 156 13.00 12.06 -5.19
N GLU A 157 12.08 12.51 -4.34
CA GLU A 157 11.15 13.61 -4.60
C GLU A 157 11.63 14.95 -4.01
N GLY A 158 12.85 15.00 -3.47
CA GLY A 158 13.49 16.26 -3.06
C GLY A 158 13.44 16.56 -1.56
N CYS A 159 13.16 15.57 -0.70
CA CYS A 159 13.28 15.73 0.76
C CYS A 159 14.67 15.35 1.27
N ASP A 160 15.06 15.92 2.41
CA ASP A 160 16.13 15.36 3.25
C ASP A 160 15.47 14.52 4.33
N VAL A 161 15.97 13.30 4.54
CA VAL A 161 15.27 12.28 5.32
C VAL A 161 16.14 11.78 6.48
N LEU A 162 15.57 11.73 7.67
CA LEU A 162 16.11 10.98 8.81
C LEU A 162 15.34 9.66 8.93
N LEU A 163 15.99 8.53 8.68
CA LEU A 163 15.37 7.21 8.66
C LEU A 163 15.70 6.42 9.94
N GLY A 164 14.70 6.14 10.77
CA GLY A 164 14.77 5.24 11.90
C GLY A 164 14.69 3.79 11.46
N GLY A 165 15.84 3.12 11.37
CA GLY A 165 15.94 1.71 11.00
C GLY A 165 17.36 1.20 11.25
N SER A 166 17.49 -0.10 11.50
CA SER A 166 18.76 -0.78 11.69
C SER A 166 19.07 -1.59 10.44
N PHE A 167 20.27 -1.41 9.87
CA PHE A 167 20.63 -1.97 8.56
C PHE A 167 22.08 -2.45 8.52
N SER A 168 22.40 -3.29 7.54
CA SER A 168 23.79 -3.65 7.24
C SER A 168 24.56 -2.50 6.58
N THR A 169 25.90 -2.59 6.55
CA THR A 169 26.74 -1.59 5.86
C THR A 169 26.40 -1.50 4.38
N ASP A 170 26.26 -2.64 3.71
CA ASP A 170 25.94 -2.71 2.28
C ASP A 170 24.59 -2.06 1.96
N PHE A 171 23.64 -2.15 2.90
CA PHE A 171 22.34 -1.51 2.75
C PHE A 171 22.45 0.02 2.84
N ASN A 172 23.29 0.55 3.73
CA ASN A 172 23.49 1.99 3.84
C ASN A 172 24.14 2.58 2.58
N ASP A 173 25.00 1.83 1.91
CA ASP A 173 25.72 2.27 0.71
C ASP A 173 24.81 2.42 -0.52
N VAL A 174 23.65 1.75 -0.55
CA VAL A 174 22.68 1.85 -1.66
C VAL A 174 21.60 2.92 -1.44
N LEU A 175 21.51 3.49 -0.24
CA LEU A 175 20.57 4.57 0.05
C LEU A 175 21.00 5.89 -0.61
N SER A 176 20.03 6.75 -0.88
CA SER A 176 20.30 8.10 -1.37
C SER A 176 21.15 8.88 -0.35
N GLU A 177 22.06 9.73 -0.85
CA GLU A 177 22.84 10.66 0.00
C GLU A 177 21.97 11.63 0.83
N HIS A 178 20.70 11.77 0.46
CA HIS A 178 19.70 12.56 1.20
C HIS A 178 19.04 11.80 2.35
N ILE A 179 19.42 10.54 2.59
CA ILE A 179 18.90 9.72 3.69
C ILE A 179 20.00 9.56 4.75
N THR A 180 19.74 10.10 5.93
CA THR A 180 20.54 9.86 7.12
C THR A 180 19.90 8.76 7.94
N VAL A 181 20.57 7.61 8.06
CA VAL A 181 20.10 6.50 8.90
C VAL A 181 20.36 6.77 10.38
N ALA A 182 19.37 6.44 11.21
CA ALA A 182 19.38 6.55 12.66
C ALA A 182 18.97 5.21 13.28
N GLY A 183 19.94 4.35 13.50
CA GLY A 183 19.74 3.03 14.08
C GLY A 183 21.06 2.26 14.15
N ASN A 184 20.97 0.98 14.49
CA ASN A 184 22.13 0.13 14.68
C ASN A 184 22.67 -0.37 13.33
N THR A 185 23.98 -0.65 13.27
CA THR A 185 24.57 -1.40 12.16
C THR A 185 24.44 -2.89 12.48
N LEU A 186 23.81 -3.64 11.58
CA LEU A 186 23.58 -5.07 11.73
C LEU A 186 24.55 -5.87 10.85
N ASP A 187 24.97 -7.04 11.34
CA ASP A 187 25.74 -7.99 10.51
C ASP A 187 24.81 -8.67 9.48
N GLU A 188 23.63 -9.12 9.94
CA GLU A 188 22.58 -9.68 9.10
C GLU A 188 21.29 -8.87 9.29
N PRO A 189 20.70 -8.31 8.21
CA PRO A 189 19.43 -7.62 8.30
C PRO A 189 18.26 -8.61 8.43
N ASP A 190 17.15 -8.14 8.99
CA ASP A 190 15.87 -8.87 8.94
C ASP A 190 15.49 -9.13 7.46
N ILE A 191 15.01 -10.35 7.16
CA ILE A 191 14.67 -10.79 5.80
C ILE A 191 13.17 -11.00 5.71
N HIS A 192 12.56 -10.46 4.67
CA HIS A 192 11.16 -10.69 4.34
C HIS A 192 11.06 -11.48 3.04
N LEU A 193 10.32 -12.58 3.06
CA LEU A 193 10.03 -13.36 1.86
C LEU A 193 8.68 -12.93 1.29
N ILE A 194 8.72 -12.32 0.11
CA ILE A 194 7.52 -11.87 -0.61
C ILE A 194 7.15 -12.91 -1.66
N LEU A 195 6.16 -13.74 -1.34
CA LEU A 195 5.63 -14.77 -2.21
C LEU A 195 4.56 -14.15 -3.12
N GLU A 196 4.97 -13.62 -4.28
CA GLU A 196 4.06 -13.06 -5.28
C GLU A 196 3.40 -14.17 -6.11
N TYR A 197 2.17 -13.93 -6.55
CA TYR A 197 1.46 -14.82 -7.47
C TYR A 197 0.57 -14.00 -8.42
N PRO A 198 0.52 -14.35 -9.72
CA PRO A 198 -0.32 -13.65 -10.69
C PRO A 198 -1.79 -14.07 -10.59
N THR A 199 -2.66 -13.27 -11.20
CA THR A 199 -4.07 -13.64 -11.43
C THR A 199 -4.15 -14.96 -12.19
N GLY A 200 -4.96 -15.90 -11.70
CA GLY A 200 -5.14 -17.21 -12.32
C GLY A 200 -4.04 -18.22 -12.00
N ALA A 201 -3.07 -17.89 -11.15
CA ALA A 201 -2.13 -18.88 -10.63
C ALA A 201 -2.88 -20.00 -9.88
N SER A 202 -2.39 -21.23 -9.99
CA SER A 202 -2.99 -22.40 -9.35
C SER A 202 -2.02 -23.07 -8.39
N TRP A 203 -2.53 -23.48 -7.23
CA TRP A 203 -1.80 -24.29 -6.25
C TRP A 203 -2.75 -25.31 -5.64
N GLY A 204 -2.55 -26.59 -5.97
CA GLY A 204 -3.53 -27.65 -5.69
C GLY A 204 -4.88 -27.35 -6.35
N GLN A 205 -5.94 -27.33 -5.54
CA GLN A 205 -7.31 -27.01 -5.99
C GLN A 205 -7.63 -25.51 -6.01
N TYR A 206 -6.74 -24.67 -5.47
CA TYR A 206 -6.98 -23.23 -5.38
C TYR A 206 -6.49 -22.52 -6.63
N THR A 207 -7.23 -21.50 -7.04
CA THR A 207 -6.84 -20.59 -8.12
C THR A 207 -6.99 -19.15 -7.63
N SER A 208 -5.95 -18.35 -7.80
CA SER A 208 -5.96 -16.97 -7.32
C SER A 208 -6.82 -16.06 -8.19
N ARG A 209 -7.74 -15.33 -7.56
CA ARG A 209 -8.65 -14.41 -8.26
C ARG A 209 -8.00 -13.11 -8.72
N ARG A 210 -6.87 -12.71 -8.13
CA ARG A 210 -6.12 -11.50 -8.50
C ARG A 210 -4.64 -11.67 -8.18
N ALA A 211 -3.79 -10.97 -8.92
CA ALA A 211 -2.38 -10.86 -8.58
C ALA A 211 -2.20 -10.20 -7.21
N ASN A 212 -1.43 -10.84 -6.33
CA ASN A 212 -1.11 -10.32 -5.00
C ASN A 212 0.11 -11.03 -4.40
N ARG A 213 0.39 -10.77 -3.12
CA ARG A 213 1.53 -11.32 -2.37
C ARG A 213 1.17 -11.80 -0.96
N TYR A 214 1.80 -12.89 -0.56
CA TYR A 214 1.82 -13.41 0.81
C TYR A 214 3.23 -13.19 1.38
N ILE A 215 3.36 -12.48 2.49
CA ILE A 215 4.67 -12.15 3.08
C ILE A 215 4.89 -13.02 4.30
N VAL A 216 6.10 -13.58 4.43
CA VAL A 216 6.54 -14.23 5.67
C VAL A 216 7.88 -13.68 6.11
N HIS A 217 8.06 -13.55 7.42
CA HIS A 217 9.26 -13.02 8.03
C HIS A 217 9.52 -13.70 9.37
N SER A 218 10.75 -13.62 9.87
CA SER A 218 11.17 -14.13 11.18
C SER A 218 12.11 -13.08 11.78
N ASP A 219 11.53 -11.92 12.05
CA ASP A 219 12.29 -10.70 12.40
C ASP A 219 12.68 -10.69 13.86
N ASP A 220 13.93 -10.27 14.12
CA ASP A 220 14.46 -10.09 15.46
C ASP A 220 14.43 -8.62 15.90
N HIS A 221 14.50 -7.67 14.96
CA HIS A 221 14.75 -6.26 15.27
C HIS A 221 13.53 -5.37 15.05
N ASN A 222 12.80 -5.57 13.94
CA ASN A 222 11.66 -4.73 13.59
C ASN A 222 10.52 -4.72 14.62
N PRO A 223 10.08 -5.85 15.20
CA PRO A 223 9.03 -5.87 16.22
C PRO A 223 9.39 -5.08 17.48
N TYR A 224 10.69 -5.01 17.80
CA TYR A 224 11.21 -4.31 18.98
C TYR A 224 11.52 -2.82 18.71
N LEU A 225 11.32 -2.33 17.49
CA LEU A 225 11.63 -0.95 17.10
C LEU A 225 13.08 -0.57 17.47
N ASP A 226 14.06 -1.46 17.24
CA ASP A 226 15.43 -1.38 17.77
C ASP A 226 16.19 -0.09 17.46
N SER A 227 15.77 0.64 16.43
CA SER A 227 16.36 1.93 16.04
C SER A 227 15.83 3.13 16.84
N MET A 228 14.83 2.93 17.71
CA MET A 228 14.08 4.00 18.37
C MET A 228 14.93 4.92 19.23
N GLU A 229 15.90 4.39 19.98
CA GLU A 229 16.78 5.21 20.82
C GLU A 229 17.70 6.13 20.00
N GLU A 230 18.30 5.60 18.94
CA GLU A 230 19.20 6.37 18.07
C GLU A 230 18.43 7.37 17.20
N PHE A 231 17.24 6.98 16.73
CA PHE A 231 16.32 7.86 16.05
C PHE A 231 15.94 9.07 16.90
N GLU A 232 15.55 8.83 18.16
CA GLU A 232 15.19 9.90 19.09
C GLU A 232 16.35 10.89 19.32
N LYS A 233 17.57 10.39 19.53
CA LYS A 233 18.76 11.24 19.73
C LYS A 233 18.98 12.18 18.54
N LYS A 234 18.85 11.68 17.32
CA LYS A 234 19.06 12.47 16.09
C LYS A 234 17.88 13.40 15.79
N LEU A 235 16.65 12.99 16.11
CA LEU A 235 15.42 13.73 15.87
C LEU A 235 15.47 15.15 16.44
N LEU A 236 16.02 15.31 17.66
CA LEU A 236 16.15 16.60 18.35
C LEU A 236 16.90 17.65 17.54
N SER A 237 17.99 17.24 16.87
CA SER A 237 18.81 18.12 16.06
C SER A 237 18.29 18.29 14.63
N PHE A 238 17.54 17.30 14.14
CA PHE A 238 17.05 17.27 12.77
C PHE A 238 15.94 18.29 12.52
N ASN A 239 15.11 18.58 13.53
CA ASN A 239 14.01 19.56 13.49
C ASN A 239 13.09 19.36 12.27
N PRO A 240 12.37 18.23 12.17
CA PRO A 240 11.61 17.87 10.97
C PRO A 240 10.39 18.76 10.73
N ASP A 241 10.04 18.94 9.46
CA ASP A 241 8.76 19.52 9.01
C ASP A 241 7.63 18.48 9.10
N LEU A 242 7.98 17.20 8.92
CA LEU A 242 7.09 16.04 9.01
C LEU A 242 7.76 14.91 9.80
N LEU A 243 7.03 14.35 10.76
CA LEU A 243 7.37 13.09 11.43
C LEU A 243 6.41 12.00 10.95
N VAL A 244 6.95 10.93 10.38
CA VAL A 244 6.20 9.77 9.92
C VAL A 244 6.48 8.58 10.84
N VAL A 245 5.42 7.92 11.28
CA VAL A 245 5.48 6.63 11.97
C VAL A 245 4.78 5.56 11.13
N GLY A 246 5.44 4.43 10.95
CA GLY A 246 4.98 3.24 10.21
C GLY A 246 5.78 2.02 10.64
N GLY A 247 5.53 0.87 10.01
CA GLY A 247 6.22 -0.40 10.33
C GLY A 247 5.73 -1.08 11.61
N LEU A 248 4.71 -0.52 12.28
CA LEU A 248 4.19 -1.07 13.54
C LEU A 248 3.45 -2.40 13.36
N GLN A 249 3.08 -2.77 12.14
CA GLN A 249 2.50 -4.09 11.85
C GLN A 249 3.48 -5.23 12.08
N MET A 250 4.78 -4.95 12.22
CA MET A 250 5.78 -5.93 12.63
C MET A 250 5.54 -6.44 14.07
N MET A 251 4.74 -5.72 14.85
CA MET A 251 4.33 -6.13 16.20
C MET A 251 3.08 -7.03 16.18
N ASP A 252 2.43 -7.20 15.03
CA ASP A 252 1.15 -7.90 14.87
C ASP A 252 1.34 -9.41 15.12
N ASN A 253 0.62 -9.94 16.12
CA ASN A 253 0.74 -11.33 16.58
C ASN A 253 2.16 -11.78 16.95
N PHE A 254 3.09 -10.83 17.16
CA PHE A 254 4.44 -11.13 17.59
C PHE A 254 4.45 -11.57 19.07
N PRO A 255 5.17 -12.65 19.44
CA PRO A 255 5.09 -13.26 20.76
C PRO A 255 5.89 -12.50 21.83
N PHE A 256 5.53 -11.24 22.08
CA PHE A 256 6.14 -10.42 23.14
C PHE A 256 5.97 -11.07 24.52
N LYS A 257 6.98 -10.90 25.38
CA LYS A 257 6.77 -11.17 26.81
C LYS A 257 5.86 -10.10 27.39
N GLN A 258 5.17 -10.46 28.47
CA GLN A 258 4.26 -9.55 29.17
C GLN A 258 4.94 -8.21 29.49
N GLY A 259 4.35 -7.11 29.01
CA GLY A 259 4.81 -5.74 29.24
C GLY A 259 5.84 -5.21 28.25
N GLU A 260 6.46 -6.05 27.39
CA GLU A 260 7.46 -5.59 26.41
C GLU A 260 6.81 -4.65 25.37
N ARG A 261 5.69 -5.07 24.76
CA ARG A 261 4.96 -4.27 23.76
C ARG A 261 4.50 -2.92 24.32
N GLU A 262 3.92 -2.93 25.51
CA GLU A 262 3.44 -1.71 26.18
C GLU A 262 4.60 -0.73 26.47
N ALA A 263 5.76 -1.23 26.90
CA ALA A 263 6.93 -0.40 27.16
C ALA A 263 7.45 0.25 25.88
N LEU A 264 7.52 -0.49 24.78
CA LEU A 264 7.91 0.01 23.46
C LEU A 264 6.95 1.11 22.97
N LEU A 265 5.65 0.84 23.00
CA LEU A 265 4.63 1.79 22.56
C LEU A 265 4.55 3.03 23.46
N THR A 266 4.84 2.88 24.76
CA THR A 266 4.97 4.02 25.70
C THR A 266 6.15 4.92 25.32
N HIS A 267 7.30 4.34 24.98
CA HIS A 267 8.45 5.10 24.50
C HIS A 267 8.12 5.80 23.18
N LEU A 268 7.51 5.09 22.23
CA LEU A 268 7.07 5.67 20.97
C LEU A 268 6.12 6.87 21.18
N ALA A 269 5.12 6.73 22.04
CA ALA A 269 4.20 7.81 22.39
C ALA A 269 4.94 9.05 22.92
N ARG A 270 6.00 8.86 23.72
CA ARG A 270 6.85 9.93 24.22
C ARG A 270 7.62 10.64 23.09
N ILE A 271 8.10 9.91 22.09
CA ILE A 271 8.75 10.51 20.91
C ILE A 271 7.73 11.32 20.11
N LEU A 272 6.57 10.75 19.81
CA LEU A 272 5.53 11.41 19.02
C LEU A 272 4.98 12.66 19.73
N SER A 273 4.79 12.60 21.05
CA SER A 273 4.34 13.75 21.86
C SER A 273 5.39 14.85 22.01
N SER A 274 6.68 14.53 21.79
CA SER A 274 7.76 15.53 21.79
C SER A 274 7.81 16.38 20.52
N ALA A 275 7.08 15.97 19.47
CA ALA A 275 7.02 16.71 18.22
C ALA A 275 6.44 18.13 18.44
N SER A 276 7.07 19.12 17.82
CA SER A 276 6.60 20.50 17.86
C SER A 276 5.17 20.62 17.29
N PRO A 277 4.33 21.57 17.77
CA PRO A 277 3.05 21.88 17.13
C PRO A 277 3.16 22.32 15.67
N GLN A 278 4.34 22.70 15.21
CA GLN A 278 4.62 23.03 13.80
C GLN A 278 5.06 21.84 12.95
N THR A 279 5.42 20.71 13.57
CA THR A 279 5.82 19.48 12.86
C THR A 279 4.59 18.62 12.68
N SER A 280 4.13 18.39 11.45
CA SER A 280 3.02 17.46 11.20
C SER A 280 3.41 16.03 11.58
N VAL A 281 2.45 15.22 12.02
CA VAL A 281 2.70 13.81 12.40
C VAL A 281 1.76 12.90 11.62
N HIS A 282 2.35 12.07 10.78
CA HIS A 282 1.64 11.11 9.95
C HIS A 282 1.84 9.69 10.46
N PHE A 283 0.75 8.97 10.70
CA PHE A 283 0.77 7.54 10.95
C PHE A 283 0.34 6.79 9.68
N GLU A 284 1.28 6.08 9.08
CA GLU A 284 1.02 5.16 7.98
C GLU A 284 0.59 3.82 8.57
N MET A 285 -0.69 3.48 8.38
CA MET A 285 -1.23 2.19 8.78
C MET A 285 -0.92 1.14 7.73
N ALA A 286 -0.72 -0.09 8.20
CA ALA A 286 -0.53 -1.27 7.36
C ALA A 286 -1.49 -2.38 7.79
N SER A 287 -1.25 -3.61 7.34
CA SER A 287 -2.13 -4.74 7.64
C SER A 287 -2.09 -5.11 9.13
N PHE A 288 -3.10 -4.70 9.89
CA PHE A 288 -3.30 -5.12 11.27
C PHE A 288 -4.48 -6.09 11.40
N VAL A 289 -4.25 -7.24 12.04
CA VAL A 289 -5.27 -8.24 12.37
C VAL A 289 -5.32 -8.59 13.87
N ASP A 290 -4.27 -8.31 14.65
CA ASP A 290 -4.30 -8.34 16.11
C ASP A 290 -5.12 -7.16 16.69
N GLU A 291 -6.25 -7.50 17.31
CA GLU A 291 -7.14 -6.53 17.94
C GLU A 291 -6.48 -5.83 19.14
N ASP A 292 -5.66 -6.53 19.93
CA ASP A 292 -4.99 -5.96 21.10
C ASP A 292 -3.92 -4.95 20.68
N LEU A 293 -3.14 -5.26 19.64
CA LEU A 293 -2.19 -4.29 19.07
C LEU A 293 -2.93 -3.06 18.55
N LEU A 294 -4.02 -3.22 17.80
CA LEU A 294 -4.77 -2.06 17.31
C LEU A 294 -5.33 -1.21 18.45
N LEU A 295 -5.81 -1.82 19.54
CA LEU A 295 -6.24 -1.09 20.75
C LEU A 295 -5.08 -0.31 21.38
N ASP A 296 -3.91 -0.91 21.47
CA ASP A 296 -2.72 -0.22 21.96
C ASP A 296 -2.36 0.97 21.05
N LEU A 297 -2.39 0.81 19.73
CA LEU A 297 -2.11 1.88 18.76
C LEU A 297 -3.12 3.04 18.84
N LEU A 298 -4.39 2.75 19.16
CA LEU A 298 -5.40 3.78 19.43
C LEU A 298 -5.05 4.63 20.67
N GLY A 299 -4.34 4.06 21.64
CA GLY A 299 -3.92 4.74 22.87
C GLY A 299 -2.56 5.42 22.78
N PHE A 300 -1.58 4.78 22.16
CA PHE A 300 -0.17 5.21 22.17
C PHE A 300 0.27 5.97 20.93
N VAL A 301 -0.40 5.82 19.78
CA VAL A 301 0.05 6.40 18.50
C VAL A 301 -0.97 7.40 17.96
N LEU A 302 -2.22 6.98 17.80
CA LEU A 302 -3.26 7.80 17.19
C LEU A 302 -3.47 9.17 17.86
N PRO A 303 -3.40 9.33 19.20
CA PRO A 303 -3.56 10.65 19.82
C PRO A 303 -2.47 11.65 19.43
N HIS A 304 -1.34 11.17 18.92
CA HIS A 304 -0.20 12.00 18.55
C HIS A 304 -0.06 12.20 17.04
N ALA A 305 -0.98 11.67 16.23
CA ALA A 305 -0.99 11.84 14.78
C ALA A 305 -2.08 12.83 14.33
N ASP A 306 -1.71 13.80 13.50
CA ASP A 306 -2.66 14.69 12.83
C ASP A 306 -2.92 14.29 11.36
N SER A 307 -2.25 13.25 10.89
CA SER A 307 -2.55 12.58 9.63
C SER A 307 -2.54 11.05 9.73
N LEU A 308 -3.45 10.42 8.99
CA LEU A 308 -3.48 8.97 8.77
C LEU A 308 -3.37 8.63 7.27
N GLY A 309 -2.65 7.56 6.96
CA GLY A 309 -2.60 6.90 5.65
C GLY A 309 -3.00 5.43 5.79
N MET A 310 -3.81 4.92 4.87
CA MET A 310 -4.36 3.55 4.92
C MET A 310 -5.01 3.11 3.60
N ASN A 311 -5.24 1.80 3.41
CA ASN A 311 -6.00 1.26 2.28
C ASN A 311 -7.46 0.91 2.66
N GLU A 312 -8.17 0.26 1.73
CA GLU A 312 -9.56 -0.19 1.88
C GLU A 312 -9.82 -1.33 2.89
N GLN A 313 -8.78 -2.01 3.35
CA GLN A 313 -8.79 -3.04 4.40
C GLN A 313 -8.62 -2.41 5.78
N GLU A 314 -7.66 -1.50 5.96
CA GLU A 314 -7.39 -0.90 7.27
C GLU A 314 -8.51 0.06 7.71
N LEU A 315 -9.06 0.87 6.79
CA LEU A 315 -10.13 1.82 7.10
C LEU A 315 -11.36 1.18 7.80
N PRO A 316 -12.00 0.13 7.24
CA PRO A 316 -13.10 -0.54 7.91
C PRO A 316 -12.68 -1.23 9.21
N ASN A 317 -11.47 -1.79 9.27
CA ASN A 317 -10.98 -2.47 10.48
C ASN A 317 -10.84 -1.48 11.65
N LEU A 318 -10.25 -0.31 11.40
CA LEU A 318 -10.15 0.76 12.39
C LEU A 318 -11.54 1.24 12.85
N LEU A 319 -12.48 1.40 11.93
CA LEU A 319 -13.86 1.77 12.27
C LEU A 319 -14.60 0.70 13.08
N SER A 320 -14.41 -0.58 12.76
CA SER A 320 -14.98 -1.69 13.53
C SER A 320 -14.48 -1.63 14.97
N LEU A 321 -13.18 -1.37 15.17
CA LEU A 321 -12.61 -1.24 16.50
C LEU A 321 -13.21 -0.06 17.28
N PHE A 322 -13.39 1.10 16.63
CA PHE A 322 -14.09 2.24 17.25
C PHE A 322 -15.52 1.94 17.68
N ARG A 323 -16.17 0.98 17.01
CA ARG A 323 -17.55 0.53 17.29
C ARG A 323 -17.61 -0.66 18.27
N GLY A 324 -16.45 -1.19 18.71
CA GLY A 324 -16.39 -2.40 19.54
C GLY A 324 -16.85 -3.66 18.78
N SER A 325 -16.61 -3.71 17.47
CA SER A 325 -16.88 -4.85 16.59
C SER A 325 -15.55 -5.49 16.16
N ASN A 326 -15.59 -6.77 15.80
CA ASN A 326 -14.40 -7.52 15.43
C ASN A 326 -13.76 -7.02 14.13
N VAL A 327 -12.44 -7.18 14.05
CA VAL A 327 -11.63 -6.88 12.86
C VAL A 327 -11.85 -7.95 11.79
N THR A 328 -11.82 -7.54 10.51
CA THR A 328 -11.96 -8.47 9.38
C THR A 328 -10.62 -8.72 8.71
N VAL A 329 -10.28 -10.00 8.52
CA VAL A 329 -9.05 -10.43 7.86
C VAL A 329 -9.10 -10.25 6.34
N LEU A 330 -10.29 -10.33 5.74
CA LEU A 330 -10.51 -10.18 4.31
C LEU A 330 -11.51 -9.05 4.04
N SER A 331 -11.12 -8.08 3.21
CA SER A 331 -11.97 -6.96 2.80
C SER A 331 -12.38 -7.05 1.32
N ASP A 332 -13.36 -6.23 0.92
CA ASP A 332 -13.72 -6.05 -0.50
C ASP A 332 -12.57 -5.33 -1.22
N PRO A 333 -11.93 -5.95 -2.22
CA PRO A 333 -10.80 -5.35 -2.92
C PRO A 333 -11.19 -4.22 -3.88
N ASN A 334 -12.48 -3.99 -4.15
CA ASN A 334 -12.96 -2.94 -5.05
C ASN A 334 -14.13 -2.19 -4.41
N PRO A 335 -13.91 -1.48 -3.29
CA PRO A 335 -14.98 -0.78 -2.62
C PRO A 335 -15.51 0.36 -3.50
N ARG A 336 -16.82 0.62 -3.40
CA ARG A 336 -17.41 1.80 -4.03
C ARG A 336 -16.85 3.07 -3.39
N VAL A 337 -16.56 4.09 -4.21
CA VAL A 337 -16.10 5.41 -3.75
C VAL A 337 -17.00 5.96 -2.63
N ALA A 338 -18.32 5.90 -2.81
CA ALA A 338 -19.30 6.34 -1.81
C ALA A 338 -19.12 5.67 -0.44
N THR A 339 -18.79 4.37 -0.42
CA THR A 339 -18.58 3.61 0.81
C THR A 339 -17.33 4.10 1.54
N VAL A 340 -16.22 4.24 0.80
CA VAL A 340 -14.95 4.73 1.36
C VAL A 340 -15.10 6.15 1.89
N LEU A 341 -15.76 7.03 1.14
CA LEU A 341 -15.98 8.42 1.58
C LEU A 341 -16.87 8.50 2.84
N ASP A 342 -17.93 7.70 2.94
CA ASP A 342 -18.74 7.64 4.17
C ASP A 342 -17.93 7.16 5.37
N GLN A 343 -17.08 6.14 5.18
CA GLN A 343 -16.19 5.61 6.21
C GLN A 343 -15.12 6.64 6.63
N MET A 344 -14.49 7.32 5.68
CA MET A 344 -13.51 8.38 5.94
C MET A 344 -14.10 9.50 6.79
N ARG A 345 -15.31 9.97 6.46
CA ARG A 345 -16.02 11.00 7.25
C ARG A 345 -16.32 10.53 8.65
N GLU A 346 -16.78 9.30 8.79
CA GLU A 346 -17.09 8.74 10.11
C GLU A 346 -15.83 8.62 10.97
N LEU A 347 -14.72 8.13 10.40
CA LEU A 347 -13.45 8.03 11.10
C LEU A 347 -12.96 9.42 11.51
N TYR A 348 -12.92 10.36 10.58
CA TYR A 348 -12.56 11.76 10.85
C TYR A 348 -13.36 12.34 12.02
N ARG A 349 -14.69 12.12 12.03
CA ARG A 349 -15.57 12.60 13.09
C ARG A 349 -15.28 11.93 14.44
N ILE A 350 -15.16 10.60 14.47
CA ILE A 350 -14.96 9.84 15.71
C ILE A 350 -13.61 10.15 16.35
N VAL A 351 -12.54 10.18 15.56
CA VAL A 351 -11.18 10.49 16.04
C VAL A 351 -11.15 11.90 16.63
N ASN A 352 -11.62 12.90 15.87
CA ASN A 352 -11.64 14.28 16.35
C ASN A 352 -12.59 14.49 17.55
N GLN A 353 -13.69 13.74 17.65
CA GLN A 353 -14.56 13.78 18.82
C GLN A 353 -13.83 13.28 20.07
N ARG A 354 -13.17 12.11 20.00
CA ARG A 354 -12.40 11.55 21.13
C ARG A 354 -11.24 12.45 21.53
N GLN A 355 -10.55 13.07 20.58
CA GLN A 355 -9.45 13.99 20.86
C GLN A 355 -9.94 15.27 21.58
N ARG A 356 -11.13 15.78 21.22
CA ARG A 356 -11.77 16.89 21.95
C ARG A 356 -12.17 16.49 23.38
N GLU A 357 -12.74 15.30 23.56
CA GLU A 357 -13.16 14.79 24.87
C GLU A 357 -11.97 14.58 25.82
N THR A 358 -10.83 14.13 25.28
CA THR A 358 -9.60 13.88 26.06
C THR A 358 -8.70 15.10 26.24
N SER A 359 -8.92 16.18 25.46
CA SER A 359 -8.16 17.45 25.50
C SER A 359 -6.63 17.32 25.41
N THR A 360 -6.12 16.17 24.94
CA THR A 360 -4.70 15.81 24.98
C THR A 360 -4.15 15.35 23.64
N GLY A 361 -5.01 15.05 22.66
CA GLY A 361 -4.60 14.58 21.32
C GLY A 361 -4.51 15.68 20.27
N ARG A 362 -3.69 15.48 19.24
CA ARG A 362 -3.61 16.32 18.04
C ARG A 362 -4.85 16.09 17.17
N PRO A 363 -5.59 17.13 16.76
CA PRO A 363 -6.72 16.96 15.85
C PRO A 363 -6.30 16.23 14.56
N LEU A 364 -7.05 15.21 14.15
CA LEU A 364 -6.89 14.61 12.84
C LEU A 364 -7.29 15.64 11.77
N THR A 365 -6.31 16.12 10.99
CA THR A 365 -6.51 17.16 9.98
C THR A 365 -6.24 16.69 8.55
N ARG A 366 -5.72 15.47 8.38
CA ARG A 366 -5.53 14.84 7.08
C ARG A 366 -5.79 13.33 7.13
N LEU A 367 -6.63 12.82 6.24
CA LEU A 367 -6.84 11.38 6.07
C LEU A 367 -6.67 11.04 4.59
N HIS A 368 -5.74 10.15 4.28
CA HIS A 368 -5.51 9.65 2.93
C HIS A 368 -5.85 8.17 2.87
N VAL A 369 -6.83 7.82 2.03
CA VAL A 369 -7.16 6.43 1.72
C VAL A 369 -6.75 6.12 0.29
N HIS A 370 -5.87 5.15 0.15
CA HIS A 370 -5.38 4.68 -1.14
C HIS A 370 -5.99 3.33 -1.50
N THR A 371 -6.70 3.29 -2.63
CA THR A 371 -7.30 2.05 -3.15
C THR A 371 -6.72 1.70 -4.51
N LEU A 372 -7.01 0.49 -5.00
CA LEU A 372 -6.65 0.09 -6.36
C LEU A 372 -7.24 1.03 -7.43
N ALA A 373 -8.50 1.45 -7.29
CA ALA A 373 -9.23 2.16 -8.33
C ALA A 373 -9.12 3.69 -8.25
N PHE A 374 -8.92 4.24 -7.05
CA PHE A 374 -8.89 5.67 -6.80
C PHE A 374 -8.12 6.00 -5.52
N GLN A 375 -7.71 7.27 -5.43
CA GLN A 375 -7.12 7.89 -4.26
C GLN A 375 -8.12 8.89 -3.68
N ALA A 376 -8.25 8.95 -2.36
CA ALA A 376 -9.10 9.92 -1.68
C ALA A 376 -8.38 10.58 -0.51
N MET A 377 -8.49 11.91 -0.40
CA MET A 377 -7.92 12.69 0.70
C MET A 377 -8.98 13.59 1.33
N ILE A 378 -9.07 13.59 2.66
CA ILE A 378 -9.72 14.62 3.47
C ILE A 378 -8.63 15.52 4.03
N VAL A 379 -8.79 16.85 3.92
CA VAL A 379 -7.87 17.83 4.51
C VAL A 379 -8.66 18.98 5.14
N THR A 380 -8.44 19.23 6.43
CA THR A 380 -9.08 20.33 7.17
C THR A 380 -8.63 21.70 6.64
N HIS A 381 -9.57 22.61 6.45
CA HIS A 381 -9.30 23.98 6.03
C HIS A 381 -8.45 24.72 7.07
N GLY A 382 -7.43 25.44 6.59
CA GLY A 382 -6.51 26.18 7.46
C GLY A 382 -5.51 25.31 8.23
N SER A 383 -5.49 23.99 8.00
CA SER A 383 -4.42 23.13 8.48
C SER A 383 -3.10 23.40 7.74
N GLN A 384 -2.01 22.76 8.20
CA GLN A 384 -0.68 22.95 7.60
C GLN A 384 -0.52 22.23 6.26
N TRP A 385 -1.42 21.29 5.94
CA TRP A 385 -1.38 20.49 4.73
C TRP A 385 -1.76 21.31 3.49
N LYS A 386 -0.87 21.33 2.51
CA LYS A 386 -1.01 22.13 1.28
C LYS A 386 -1.48 21.28 0.10
N ASN A 387 -1.89 21.94 -0.98
CA ASN A 387 -1.94 21.38 -2.34
C ASN A 387 -2.71 20.04 -2.53
N THR A 388 -3.80 19.80 -1.80
CA THR A 388 -4.55 18.54 -1.77
C THR A 388 -4.84 17.95 -3.15
N MET A 389 -5.28 18.79 -4.10
CA MET A 389 -5.59 18.39 -5.47
C MET A 389 -4.37 17.82 -6.21
N SER A 390 -3.20 18.46 -6.09
CA SER A 390 -1.96 17.98 -6.72
C SER A 390 -1.40 16.76 -5.99
N ALA A 391 -1.52 16.71 -4.66
CA ALA A 391 -1.09 15.58 -3.84
C ALA A 391 -1.85 14.29 -4.20
N VAL A 392 -3.19 14.35 -4.30
CA VAL A 392 -4.00 13.17 -4.67
C VAL A 392 -3.74 12.73 -6.12
N ALA A 393 -3.45 13.67 -7.03
CA ALA A 393 -3.06 13.35 -8.42
C ALA A 393 -1.72 12.61 -8.46
N LYS A 394 -0.72 13.11 -7.72
CA LYS A 394 0.61 12.49 -7.63
C LYS A 394 0.55 11.12 -6.98
N ALA A 395 -0.22 10.96 -5.90
CA ALA A 395 -0.50 9.68 -5.28
C ALA A 395 -1.07 8.67 -6.30
N SER A 396 -2.05 9.10 -7.11
CA SER A 396 -2.65 8.26 -8.15
C SER A 396 -1.65 7.84 -9.24
N LEU A 397 -0.86 8.77 -9.77
CA LEU A 397 0.14 8.48 -10.79
C LEU A 397 1.25 7.57 -10.25
N THR A 398 1.65 7.78 -8.99
CA THR A 398 2.68 6.97 -8.32
C THR A 398 2.23 5.53 -8.14
N ALA A 399 0.94 5.29 -7.89
CA ALA A 399 0.39 3.93 -7.84
C ALA A 399 0.69 3.16 -9.14
N ASN A 400 0.48 3.77 -10.30
CA ASN A 400 0.83 3.15 -11.57
C ASN A 400 2.35 2.97 -11.72
N ARG A 401 3.11 4.06 -11.55
CA ARG A 401 4.56 4.08 -11.77
C ARG A 401 5.28 3.01 -10.96
N HIS A 402 4.90 2.86 -9.69
CA HIS A 402 5.45 1.85 -8.80
C HIS A 402 5.08 0.44 -9.24
N VAL A 403 3.78 0.18 -9.49
CA VAL A 403 3.29 -1.16 -9.80
C VAL A 403 3.77 -1.65 -11.16
N CYS A 404 3.86 -0.76 -12.15
CA CYS A 404 4.41 -1.05 -13.47
C CYS A 404 5.95 -0.98 -13.51
N GLY A 405 6.62 -0.55 -12.44
CA GLY A 405 8.09 -0.45 -12.39
C GLY A 405 8.68 0.57 -13.38
N SER A 406 7.97 1.65 -13.67
CA SER A 406 8.36 2.66 -14.66
C SER A 406 8.08 4.07 -14.18
N ALA A 407 8.99 5.01 -14.45
CA ALA A 407 8.75 6.43 -14.16
C ALA A 407 7.68 7.05 -15.08
N ASP A 408 7.58 6.55 -16.30
CA ASP A 408 6.58 6.95 -17.30
C ASP A 408 5.40 5.98 -17.31
N ILE A 409 4.21 6.50 -17.54
CA ILE A 409 2.98 5.72 -17.62
C ILE A 409 2.70 5.37 -19.08
N ASP A 410 2.79 4.08 -19.40
CA ASP A 410 2.38 3.51 -20.68
C ASP A 410 0.89 3.20 -20.65
N THR A 411 0.09 3.94 -21.43
CA THR A 411 -1.37 3.76 -21.47
C THR A 411 -1.79 2.42 -22.06
N SER A 412 -0.93 1.75 -22.85
CA SER A 412 -1.20 0.39 -23.34
C SER A 412 -1.14 -0.66 -22.22
N LYS A 413 -0.48 -0.33 -21.10
CA LYS A 413 -0.35 -1.16 -19.90
C LYS A 413 -1.16 -0.62 -18.72
N ALA A 414 -2.14 0.24 -19.00
CA ALA A 414 -2.98 0.85 -17.99
C ALA A 414 -4.46 0.66 -18.30
N ARG A 415 -5.26 0.63 -17.25
CA ARG A 415 -6.73 0.62 -17.35
C ARG A 415 -7.36 1.49 -16.29
N LEU A 416 -8.45 2.15 -16.66
CA LEU A 416 -9.30 2.86 -15.72
C LEU A 416 -10.42 1.92 -15.27
N ILE A 417 -10.45 1.59 -13.98
CA ILE A 417 -11.47 0.70 -13.39
C ILE A 417 -12.48 1.44 -12.50
N MET A 418 -12.28 2.75 -12.31
CA MET A 418 -13.25 3.61 -11.64
C MET A 418 -14.43 3.91 -12.57
N ASP A 419 -15.64 3.89 -12.01
CA ASP A 419 -16.87 4.20 -12.74
C ASP A 419 -16.85 5.61 -13.38
N GLU A 420 -17.60 5.81 -14.46
CA GLU A 420 -17.73 7.11 -15.16
C GLU A 420 -18.41 8.19 -14.30
N SER A 421 -19.03 7.80 -13.19
CA SER A 421 -19.50 8.70 -12.16
C SER A 421 -19.61 7.97 -10.83
N PHE A 422 -19.44 8.69 -9.73
CA PHE A 422 -19.57 8.14 -8.38
C PHE A 422 -20.50 9.00 -7.52
N SER A 423 -21.21 8.37 -6.58
CA SER A 423 -21.94 9.10 -5.54
C SER A 423 -20.98 9.54 -4.44
N ILE A 424 -21.19 10.73 -3.86
CA ILE A 424 -20.35 11.22 -2.75
C ILE A 424 -20.68 10.55 -1.40
N SER A 425 -21.82 9.88 -1.31
CA SER A 425 -22.30 9.12 -0.14
C SER A 425 -23.24 7.99 -0.58
N ARG A 426 -23.41 6.96 0.26
CA ARG A 426 -24.37 5.87 0.06
C ARG A 426 -25.81 6.28 0.36
N ARG A 427 -26.03 7.46 0.94
CA ARG A 427 -27.37 7.97 1.25
C ARG A 427 -28.22 8.12 -0.01
N GLU A 428 -29.50 7.78 0.11
CA GLU A 428 -30.46 7.95 -0.99
C GLU A 428 -30.53 9.43 -1.42
N GLY A 429 -30.55 9.68 -2.72
CA GLY A 429 -30.52 11.04 -3.27
C GLY A 429 -29.16 11.75 -3.20
N SER A 430 -28.08 11.06 -2.80
CA SER A 430 -26.74 11.64 -2.77
C SER A 430 -26.30 12.16 -4.14
N GLN A 431 -25.63 13.32 -4.14
CA GLN A 431 -25.03 13.92 -5.33
C GLN A 431 -24.07 12.94 -6.01
N ARG A 432 -24.14 12.92 -7.34
CA ARG A 432 -23.19 12.18 -8.19
C ARG A 432 -22.23 13.13 -8.87
N ILE A 433 -20.95 12.77 -8.87
CA ILE A 433 -19.88 13.48 -9.57
C ILE A 433 -19.49 12.67 -10.80
N PRO A 434 -19.63 13.21 -12.02
CA PRO A 434 -19.11 12.56 -13.22
C PRO A 434 -17.58 12.66 -13.28
N LEU A 435 -16.93 11.58 -13.71
CA LEU A 435 -15.50 11.60 -14.00
C LEU A 435 -15.26 12.39 -15.28
N GLN A 436 -14.72 13.59 -15.14
CA GLN A 436 -14.36 14.45 -16.27
C GLN A 436 -12.93 14.15 -16.71
N GLU A 437 -12.75 13.62 -17.91
CA GLU A 437 -11.43 13.22 -18.43
C GLU A 437 -10.42 14.37 -18.45
N SER A 438 -10.88 15.58 -18.81
CA SER A 438 -10.07 16.81 -18.85
C SER A 438 -9.79 17.41 -17.46
N ARG A 439 -10.47 16.93 -16.41
CA ARG A 439 -10.32 17.34 -15.02
C ARG A 439 -10.60 16.16 -14.08
N PRO A 440 -9.71 15.14 -14.06
CA PRO A 440 -9.98 13.85 -13.45
C PRO A 440 -9.95 13.90 -11.91
N VAL A 441 -9.30 14.91 -11.33
CA VAL A 441 -9.34 15.16 -9.88
C VAL A 441 -10.60 15.95 -9.52
N SER A 442 -11.47 15.36 -8.71
CA SER A 442 -12.68 15.99 -8.20
C SER A 442 -12.47 16.42 -6.76
N CYS A 443 -12.52 17.73 -6.50
CA CYS A 443 -12.45 18.29 -5.14
C CYS A 443 -13.72 19.10 -4.81
N TRP A 444 -14.16 19.01 -3.56
CA TRP A 444 -15.28 19.79 -3.02
C TRP A 444 -15.11 20.01 -1.51
N ALA A 445 -15.74 21.06 -0.99
CA ALA A 445 -15.71 21.40 0.43
C ALA A 445 -16.92 20.81 1.17
N GLU A 446 -16.71 20.38 2.41
CA GLU A 446 -17.72 19.94 3.36
C GLU A 446 -17.36 20.43 4.77
N ASP A 447 -18.31 21.00 5.50
CA ASP A 447 -18.11 21.47 6.88
C ASP A 447 -16.81 22.29 7.06
N ASP A 448 -15.79 21.70 7.69
CA ASP A 448 -14.48 22.27 7.99
C ASP A 448 -13.32 21.70 7.13
N TYR A 449 -13.59 20.87 6.13
CA TYR A 449 -12.57 20.19 5.31
C TYR A 449 -12.88 20.15 3.80
N GLU A 450 -11.84 19.91 3.01
CA GLU A 450 -11.94 19.57 1.59
C GLU A 450 -11.80 18.06 1.40
N ILE A 451 -12.57 17.49 0.49
CA ILE A 451 -12.36 16.14 -0.04
C ILE A 451 -11.85 16.25 -1.48
N CYS A 452 -10.78 15.53 -1.81
CA CYS A 452 -10.34 15.33 -3.18
C CYS A 452 -10.26 13.85 -3.53
N VAL A 453 -10.76 13.48 -4.72
CA VAL A 453 -10.72 12.12 -5.27
C VAL A 453 -10.05 12.14 -6.65
N ALA A 454 -9.10 11.23 -6.88
CA ALA A 454 -8.46 11.03 -8.18
C ALA A 454 -8.56 9.57 -8.62
N PRO A 455 -8.92 9.27 -9.88
CA PRO A 455 -8.89 7.91 -10.41
C PRO A 455 -7.45 7.41 -10.50
N VAL A 456 -7.23 6.10 -10.36
CA VAL A 456 -5.94 5.44 -10.62
C VAL A 456 -5.96 4.83 -12.03
N LEU A 457 -4.87 5.03 -12.76
CA LEU A 457 -4.58 4.30 -13.99
C LEU A 457 -3.94 2.95 -13.59
N VAL A 458 -4.76 1.92 -13.42
CA VAL A 458 -4.31 0.64 -12.86
C VAL A 458 -3.41 -0.09 -13.84
N CYS A 459 -2.23 -0.48 -13.38
CA CYS A 459 -1.28 -1.27 -14.17
C CYS A 459 -1.89 -2.62 -14.57
N THR A 460 -1.79 -3.01 -15.83
CA THR A 460 -2.25 -4.32 -16.33
C THR A 460 -1.12 -5.36 -16.40
N GLU A 461 0.13 -4.90 -16.47
CA GLU A 461 1.35 -5.73 -16.44
C GLU A 461 2.14 -5.45 -15.16
N VAL A 462 1.76 -6.13 -14.08
CA VAL A 462 2.32 -5.90 -12.75
C VAL A 462 3.79 -6.33 -12.69
N TYR A 463 4.66 -5.40 -12.30
CA TYR A 463 6.08 -5.66 -12.01
C TYR A 463 6.31 -5.94 -10.52
N GLN A 464 5.68 -5.18 -9.63
CA GLN A 464 5.77 -5.39 -8.17
C GLN A 464 4.57 -4.78 -7.46
N THR A 465 4.13 -5.40 -6.36
CA THR A 465 3.01 -4.87 -5.56
C THR A 465 3.40 -4.48 -4.13
N ALA A 466 4.48 -5.06 -3.60
CA ALA A 466 5.05 -4.70 -2.31
C ALA A 466 5.47 -3.22 -2.26
N GLY A 467 5.27 -2.55 -1.12
CA GLY A 467 5.58 -1.13 -0.94
C GLY A 467 4.67 -0.16 -1.72
N GLY A 468 3.57 -0.64 -2.31
CA GLY A 468 2.67 0.19 -3.12
C GLY A 468 2.01 1.32 -2.33
N GLY A 469 1.40 1.00 -1.17
CA GLY A 469 0.79 1.99 -0.27
C GLY A 469 1.82 3.03 0.20
N ASP A 470 2.96 2.55 0.70
CA ASP A 470 4.07 3.38 1.18
C ASP A 470 4.53 4.41 0.13
N ASN A 471 4.72 3.98 -1.12
CA ASN A 471 5.09 4.87 -2.22
C ASN A 471 4.00 5.91 -2.51
N ILE A 472 2.73 5.50 -2.49
CA ILE A 472 1.57 6.35 -2.76
C ILE A 472 1.44 7.43 -1.68
N SER A 473 1.48 7.03 -0.41
CA SER A 473 1.40 7.92 0.75
C SER A 473 2.57 8.90 0.78
N ALA A 474 3.81 8.40 0.63
CA ALA A 474 5.01 9.25 0.59
C ALA A 474 4.97 10.27 -0.56
N ALA A 475 4.60 9.86 -1.77
CA ALA A 475 4.53 10.77 -2.92
C ALA A 475 3.45 11.84 -2.74
N GLY A 476 2.32 11.50 -2.11
CA GLY A 476 1.28 12.45 -1.75
C GLY A 476 1.76 13.47 -0.71
N LEU A 477 2.35 12.99 0.39
CA LEU A 477 2.84 13.81 1.51
C LEU A 477 3.82 14.89 1.07
N VAL A 478 4.73 14.57 0.14
CA VAL A 478 5.76 15.50 -0.35
C VAL A 478 5.18 16.81 -0.89
N LEU A 479 3.99 16.77 -1.53
CA LEU A 479 3.36 17.99 -2.04
C LEU A 479 2.57 18.77 -0.99
N GLN A 480 2.36 18.19 0.20
CA GLN A 480 1.52 18.78 1.25
C GLN A 480 2.31 19.43 2.38
N ILE A 481 3.63 19.29 2.39
CA ILE A 481 4.53 19.86 3.41
C ILE A 481 5.20 21.15 2.94
#